data_AF-A0AAU6CBE7-F1
#
_entry.id   AF-A0AAU6CBE7-F1
#
_cell.length_a   1.000
_cell.length_b   1.000
_cell.length_c   1.000
_cell.angle_alpha   90.00
_cell.angle_beta   90.00
_cell.angle_gamma   90.00
#
_symmetry.space_group_name_H-M   'P 1'
#
loop_
_entity.id
_entity.type
_entity.pdbx_description
1 polymer ?
#
loop_
_entity_poly.entity_id
_entity_poly.type
_entity_poly.pdbx_seq_one_letter_code
_entity_poly.pdbx_strand_id
1 'polypeptide(L)'
;MPSVEKEQPQNTAARAASRRRRPRHSAQRRTCTSLRFSDAEWTAVQQAAAIADLAPGGYAAAATLAAATSLNPTAAIADYRRGVQELMESNRQLAAVGNNLNQVAHFLNAGGRAATDLRQLLHRIDTALSGVDDAVAWLVRR
;
A
#
# COMPACT_ATOMS: atom_id res chain seq x y z
N MET A 1 -14.13 -34.50 -60.02
CA MET A 1 -13.10 -33.52 -59.61
C MET A 1 -13.57 -32.17 -60.11
N PRO A 2 -13.68 -31.10 -59.31
CA PRO A 2 -12.80 -30.68 -58.21
C PRO A 2 -13.55 -30.48 -56.85
N SER A 3 -12.97 -30.86 -55.71
CA SER A 3 -12.11 -30.08 -54.79
C SER A 3 -12.90 -29.63 -53.55
N VAL A 4 -12.67 -30.39 -52.48
CA VAL A 4 -13.04 -30.11 -51.09
C VAL A 4 -12.20 -28.93 -50.61
N GLU A 5 -12.82 -27.77 -50.41
CA GLU A 5 -12.18 -26.64 -49.73
C GLU A 5 -12.44 -26.76 -48.23
N LYS A 6 -11.34 -26.77 -47.48
CA LYS A 6 -11.28 -27.03 -46.04
C LYS A 6 -11.89 -25.87 -45.24
N GLU A 7 -12.64 -26.21 -44.21
CA GLU A 7 -12.94 -25.33 -43.07
C GLU A 7 -11.64 -24.78 -42.47
N GLN A 8 -11.52 -23.46 -42.42
CA GLN A 8 -10.59 -22.75 -41.53
C GLN A 8 -11.39 -22.18 -40.36
N PRO A 9 -11.05 -22.53 -39.09
CA PRO A 9 -11.73 -21.97 -37.94
C PRO A 9 -11.34 -20.50 -37.79
N GLN A 10 -12.31 -19.62 -38.00
CA GLN A 10 -12.13 -18.19 -37.96
C GLN A 10 -11.99 -17.71 -36.51
N ASN A 11 -10.72 -17.61 -36.09
CA ASN A 11 -10.18 -16.50 -35.31
C ASN A 11 -11.04 -15.98 -34.13
N THR A 12 -11.29 -16.84 -33.14
CA THR A 12 -11.90 -16.44 -31.85
C THR A 12 -10.97 -15.56 -31.00
N ALA A 13 -9.70 -15.39 -31.40
CA ALA A 13 -8.70 -14.60 -30.66
C ALA A 13 -8.83 -13.08 -30.89
N ALA A 14 -9.59 -12.63 -31.90
CA ALA A 14 -9.72 -11.20 -32.22
C ALA A 14 -10.64 -10.42 -31.25
N ARG A 15 -11.36 -11.10 -30.33
CA ARG A 15 -12.38 -10.45 -29.49
C ARG A 15 -11.89 -9.92 -28.14
N ALA A 16 -10.63 -10.13 -27.77
CA ALA A 16 -10.10 -9.67 -26.48
C ALA A 16 -9.32 -8.32 -26.53
N ALA A 17 -9.23 -7.67 -27.69
CA ALA A 17 -8.33 -6.53 -27.90
C ALA A 17 -9.04 -5.19 -28.13
N SER A 18 -10.15 -4.91 -27.44
CA SER A 18 -10.72 -3.55 -27.40
C SER A 18 -10.63 -2.92 -26.01
N ARG A 19 -9.49 -3.10 -25.32
CA ARG A 19 -9.15 -2.25 -24.17
C ARG A 19 -8.99 -0.82 -24.69
N ARG A 20 -10.05 -0.02 -24.56
CA ARG A 20 -10.20 1.34 -25.12
C ARG A 20 -8.91 2.13 -24.93
N ARG A 21 -8.09 2.19 -25.98
CA ARG A 21 -6.92 3.06 -26.02
C ARG A 21 -7.44 4.49 -25.91
N ARG A 22 -7.03 5.19 -24.86
CA ARG A 22 -7.30 6.62 -24.68
C ARG A 22 -6.96 7.36 -26.00
N PRO A 23 -7.79 8.31 -26.47
CA PRO A 23 -7.50 9.08 -27.67
C PRO A 23 -6.08 9.63 -27.59
N ARG A 24 -5.26 9.32 -28.61
CA ARG A 24 -3.87 9.78 -28.64
C ARG A 24 -3.89 11.30 -28.67
N HIS A 25 -3.34 11.92 -27.63
CA HIS A 25 -3.07 13.35 -27.64
C HIS A 25 -2.10 13.66 -28.79
N SER A 26 -2.28 14.78 -29.48
CA SER A 26 -1.49 15.16 -30.66
C SER A 26 0.02 15.29 -30.38
N ALA A 27 0.39 15.45 -29.11
CA ALA A 27 1.77 15.47 -28.65
C ALA A 27 1.99 14.45 -27.52
N GLN A 28 3.14 13.78 -27.55
CA GLN A 28 3.57 12.86 -26.49
C GLN A 28 3.76 13.63 -25.18
N ARG A 29 3.26 13.06 -24.07
CA ARG A 29 3.52 13.60 -22.73
C ARG A 29 5.01 13.47 -22.43
N ARG A 30 5.65 14.60 -22.10
CA ARG A 30 7.11 14.69 -21.91
C ARG A 30 7.56 14.32 -20.49
N THR A 31 6.69 14.49 -19.50
CA THR A 31 7.00 14.25 -18.09
C THR A 31 6.50 12.87 -17.66
N CYS A 32 7.36 12.10 -17.01
CA CYS A 32 7.06 10.79 -16.46
C CYS A 32 7.59 10.69 -15.02
N THR A 33 6.83 10.04 -14.16
CA THR A 33 7.24 9.68 -12.80
C THR A 33 6.99 8.19 -12.62
N SER A 34 8.00 7.45 -12.15
CA SER A 34 7.85 6.03 -11.84
C SER A 34 7.27 5.86 -10.43
N LEU A 35 6.18 5.10 -10.34
CA LEU A 35 5.60 4.67 -9.07
C LEU A 35 6.15 3.29 -8.74
N ARG A 36 6.47 3.06 -7.47
CA ARG A 36 6.80 1.74 -6.93
C ARG A 36 5.67 1.32 -6.00
N PHE A 37 5.27 0.07 -6.13
CA PHE A 37 4.22 -0.53 -5.31
C PHE A 37 4.76 -1.78 -4.63
N SER A 38 4.33 -2.03 -3.41
CA SER A 38 4.40 -3.36 -2.79
C SER A 38 3.49 -4.34 -3.55
N ASP A 39 3.63 -5.64 -3.31
CA ASP A 39 2.77 -6.65 -3.96
C ASP A 39 1.28 -6.47 -3.61
N ALA A 40 0.99 -6.06 -2.38
CA ALA A 40 -0.37 -5.77 -1.93
C ALA A 40 -0.93 -4.50 -2.59
N GLU A 41 -0.16 -3.41 -2.58
CA GLU A 41 -0.53 -2.15 -3.25
C GLU A 41 -0.78 -2.39 -4.75
N TRP A 42 0.07 -3.19 -5.39
CA TRP A 42 -0.08 -3.52 -6.80
C TRP A 42 -1.34 -4.36 -7.08
N THR A 43 -1.68 -5.27 -6.18
CA THR A 43 -2.92 -6.05 -6.28
C THR A 43 -4.15 -5.15 -6.17
N ALA A 44 -4.16 -4.21 -5.21
CA ALA A 44 -5.23 -3.23 -5.05
C ALA A 44 -5.38 -2.34 -6.30
N VAL A 45 -4.28 -1.85 -6.87
CA VAL A 45 -4.27 -1.06 -8.11
C VAL A 45 -4.84 -1.86 -9.28
N GLN A 46 -4.46 -3.14 -9.43
CA GLN A 46 -4.99 -3.99 -10.50
C GLN A 46 -6.50 -4.21 -10.38
N GLN A 47 -7.00 -4.48 -9.18
CA GLN A 47 -8.43 -4.64 -8.92
C GLN A 47 -9.21 -3.37 -9.25
N ALA A 48 -8.76 -2.22 -8.74
CA ALA A 48 -9.41 -0.95 -9.00
C ALA A 48 -9.38 -0.56 -10.49
N ALA A 49 -8.27 -0.85 -11.18
CA ALA A 49 -8.15 -0.64 -12.61
C ALA A 49 -9.12 -1.54 -13.41
N ALA A 50 -9.29 -2.80 -13.00
CA ALA A 50 -10.26 -3.71 -13.62
C ALA A 50 -11.70 -3.20 -13.45
N ILE A 51 -12.07 -2.72 -12.25
CA ILE A 51 -13.39 -2.12 -11.98
C ILE A 51 -13.61 -0.87 -12.86
N ALA A 52 -12.57 -0.07 -13.07
CA ALA A 52 -12.62 1.14 -13.89
C ALA A 52 -12.46 0.89 -15.40
N ASP A 53 -12.35 -0.38 -15.85
CA ASP A 53 -12.05 -0.76 -17.24
C ASP A 53 -10.81 -0.04 -17.82
N LEU A 54 -9.76 0.08 -17.00
CA LEU A 54 -8.51 0.75 -17.34
C LEU A 54 -7.31 -0.20 -17.23
N ALA A 55 -6.26 0.15 -17.97
CA ALA A 55 -4.92 -0.37 -17.70
C ALA A 55 -4.47 0.03 -16.28
N PRO A 56 -3.77 -0.81 -15.50
CA PRO A 56 -3.26 -0.43 -14.18
C PRO A 56 -2.48 0.90 -14.16
N GLY A 57 -1.55 1.08 -15.10
CA GLY A 57 -0.82 2.35 -15.23
C GLY A 57 -1.69 3.54 -15.69
N GLY A 58 -2.73 3.27 -16.49
CA GLY A 58 -3.69 4.30 -16.91
C GLY A 58 -4.62 4.73 -15.78
N TYR A 59 -5.05 3.76 -14.96
CA TYR A 59 -5.81 4.00 -13.74
C TYR A 59 -4.99 4.82 -12.74
N ALA A 60 -3.75 4.40 -12.44
CA ALA A 60 -2.88 5.12 -11.52
C ALA A 60 -2.67 6.58 -11.97
N ALA A 61 -2.41 6.82 -13.26
CA ALA A 61 -2.26 8.18 -13.78
C ALA A 61 -3.57 9.00 -13.68
N ALA A 62 -4.73 8.37 -13.92
CA ALA A 62 -6.03 9.03 -13.81
C ALA A 62 -6.37 9.37 -12.35
N ALA A 63 -6.14 8.44 -11.42
CA ALA A 63 -6.38 8.62 -10.00
C ALA A 63 -5.51 9.74 -9.41
N THR A 64 -4.20 9.74 -9.70
CA THR A 64 -3.29 10.81 -9.26
C THR A 64 -3.71 12.18 -9.78
N LEU A 65 -4.10 12.25 -11.06
CA LEU A 65 -4.57 13.50 -11.65
C LEU A 65 -5.88 13.96 -11.00
N ALA A 66 -6.85 13.05 -10.81
CA ALA A 66 -8.14 13.35 -10.20
C ALA A 66 -7.98 13.89 -8.76
N ALA A 67 -7.11 13.27 -7.95
CA ALA A 67 -6.79 13.75 -6.60
C ALA A 67 -6.16 15.15 -6.63
N ALA A 68 -5.18 15.38 -7.52
CA ALA A 68 -4.50 16.67 -7.66
C ALA A 68 -5.41 17.79 -8.14
N THR A 69 -6.42 17.49 -8.96
CA THR A 69 -7.39 18.47 -9.49
C THR A 69 -8.64 18.63 -8.62
N SER A 70 -8.76 17.92 -7.51
CA SER A 70 -9.92 18.03 -6.61
C SER A 70 -9.95 19.41 -5.92
N LEU A 71 -11.13 19.81 -5.44
CA LEU A 71 -11.32 21.10 -4.74
C LEU A 71 -10.45 21.20 -3.46
N ASN A 72 -10.14 20.06 -2.84
CA ASN A 72 -9.23 19.98 -1.71
C ASN A 72 -8.30 18.75 -1.87
N PRO A 73 -7.15 18.92 -2.55
CA PRO A 73 -6.23 17.83 -2.83
C PRO A 73 -5.68 17.16 -1.56
N THR A 74 -5.54 17.92 -0.47
CA THR A 74 -5.12 17.37 0.83
C THR A 74 -6.16 16.43 1.40
N ALA A 75 -7.46 16.76 1.27
CA ALA A 75 -8.54 15.90 1.73
C ALA A 75 -8.59 14.58 0.94
N ALA A 76 -8.29 14.60 -0.37
CA ALA A 76 -8.28 13.40 -1.22
C ALA A 76 -7.25 12.33 -0.78
N ILE A 77 -6.23 12.74 0.01
CA ILE A 77 -5.19 11.84 0.53
C ILE A 77 -5.13 11.85 2.07
N ALA A 78 -6.08 12.50 2.74
CA ALA A 78 -5.99 12.79 4.17
C ALA A 78 -6.02 11.53 5.03
N ASP A 79 -6.87 10.55 4.70
CA ASP A 79 -7.00 9.32 5.49
C ASP A 79 -5.71 8.50 5.48
N TYR A 80 -5.06 8.37 4.32
CA TYR A 80 -3.76 7.71 4.21
C TYR A 80 -2.68 8.44 5.03
N ARG A 81 -2.61 9.77 4.88
CA ARG A 81 -1.63 10.58 5.63
C ARG A 81 -1.85 10.51 7.14
N ARG A 82 -3.11 10.49 7.58
CA ARG A 82 -3.48 10.34 8.99
C ARG A 82 -3.01 8.99 9.52
N GLY A 83 -3.30 7.89 8.80
CA GLY A 83 -2.85 6.55 9.21
C GLY A 83 -1.32 6.44 9.32
N VAL A 84 -0.58 7.01 8.37
CA VAL A 84 0.90 7.08 8.45
C VAL A 84 1.36 7.87 9.67
N GLN A 85 0.73 9.02 9.96
CA GLN A 85 1.07 9.85 11.11
C GLN A 85 0.81 9.14 12.44
N GLU A 86 -0.34 8.46 12.56
CA GLU A 86 -0.71 7.67 13.74
C GLU A 86 0.28 6.52 13.97
N LEU A 87 0.72 5.86 12.89
CA LEU A 87 1.76 4.85 12.97
C LEU A 87 3.11 5.43 13.43
N MET A 88 3.53 6.58 12.87
CA MET A 88 4.79 7.21 13.28
C MET A 88 4.74 7.66 14.75
N GLU A 89 3.60 8.15 15.23
CA GLU A 89 3.39 8.47 16.63
C GLU A 89 3.51 7.23 17.51
N SER A 90 2.87 6.13 17.13
CA SER A 90 2.95 4.85 17.83
C SER A 90 4.39 4.34 17.91
N ASN A 91 5.16 4.43 16.82
CA ASN A 91 6.58 4.06 16.79
C ASN A 91 7.43 4.94 17.72
N ARG A 92 7.14 6.24 17.84
CA ARG A 92 7.84 7.13 18.79
C ARG A 92 7.58 6.73 20.23
N GLN A 93 6.33 6.45 20.57
CA GLN A 93 5.95 5.99 21.91
C GLN A 93 6.66 4.68 22.26
N LEU A 94 6.73 3.76 21.28
CA LEU A 94 7.44 2.51 21.44
C LEU A 94 8.95 2.70 21.66
N ALA A 95 9.60 3.59 20.91
CA ALA A 95 11.02 3.88 21.12
C ALA A 95 11.29 4.42 22.54
N ALA A 96 10.38 5.25 23.07
CA ALA A 96 10.47 5.75 24.45
C ALA A 96 10.34 4.62 25.48
N VAL A 97 9.44 3.66 25.24
CA VAL A 97 9.29 2.45 26.07
C VAL A 97 10.56 1.60 26.03
N GLY A 98 11.14 1.38 24.86
CA GLY A 98 12.41 0.65 24.71
C GLY A 98 13.56 1.31 25.48
N ASN A 99 13.64 2.65 25.46
CA ASN A 99 14.64 3.39 26.23
C ASN A 99 14.47 3.20 27.75
N ASN A 100 13.22 3.26 28.25
CA ASN A 100 12.94 3.01 29.66
C ASN A 100 13.30 1.57 30.07
N LEU A 101 13.03 0.59 29.21
CA LEU A 101 13.44 -0.79 29.45
C LEU A 101 14.96 -0.93 29.52
N ASN A 102 15.69 -0.25 28.63
CA ASN A 102 17.15 -0.24 28.65
C ASN A 102 17.70 0.35 29.96
N GLN A 103 17.08 1.40 30.49
CA GLN A 103 17.44 1.97 31.79
C GLN A 103 17.20 0.98 32.94
N VAL A 104 16.08 0.27 32.93
CA VAL A 104 15.79 -0.77 33.94
C VAL A 104 16.79 -1.91 33.86
N ALA A 105 17.10 -2.39 32.66
CA ALA A 105 18.11 -3.43 32.46
C ALA A 105 19.49 -3.00 33.01
N HIS A 106 19.89 -1.76 32.74
CA HIS A 106 21.11 -1.20 33.29
C HIS A 106 21.09 -1.15 34.83
N PHE A 107 19.98 -0.71 35.44
CA PHE A 107 19.82 -0.67 36.90
C PHE A 107 19.90 -2.07 37.54
N LEU A 108 19.28 -3.07 36.93
CA LEU A 108 19.34 -4.45 37.40
C LEU A 108 20.75 -5.04 37.25
N ASN A 109 21.41 -4.78 36.12
CA ASN A 109 22.79 -5.21 35.89
C ASN A 109 23.77 -4.56 36.90
N ALA A 110 23.45 -3.38 37.41
CA ALA A 110 24.20 -2.72 38.48
C ALA A 110 23.92 -3.29 39.89
N GLY A 111 23.19 -4.40 40.00
CA GLY A 111 22.85 -5.04 41.28
C GLY A 111 21.54 -4.55 41.91
N GLY A 112 20.76 -3.73 41.20
CA GLY A 112 19.42 -3.34 41.62
C GLY A 112 18.47 -4.53 41.67
N ARG A 113 17.53 -4.53 42.63
CA ARG A 113 16.48 -5.56 42.72
C ARG A 113 15.24 -5.12 41.94
N ALA A 114 14.70 -6.02 41.11
CA ALA A 114 13.50 -5.75 40.32
C ALA A 114 12.26 -5.60 41.20
N ALA A 115 11.42 -4.61 40.91
CA ALA A 115 10.09 -4.50 41.49
C ALA A 115 9.17 -5.62 40.94
N THR A 116 8.25 -6.12 41.78
CA THR A 116 7.34 -7.23 41.47
C THR A 116 6.49 -6.99 40.21
N ASP A 117 6.16 -5.73 39.92
CA ASP A 117 5.29 -5.33 38.80
C ASP A 117 6.00 -5.28 37.43
N LEU A 118 7.33 -5.46 37.39
CA LEU A 118 8.11 -5.35 36.14
C LEU A 118 7.65 -6.38 35.09
N ARG A 119 7.31 -7.60 35.51
CA ARG A 119 6.84 -8.66 34.60
C ARG A 119 5.50 -8.32 33.94
N GLN A 120 4.58 -7.71 34.70
CA GLN A 120 3.28 -7.31 34.18
C GLN A 120 3.40 -6.11 33.23
N LEU A 121 4.31 -5.18 33.52
CA LEU A 121 4.63 -4.07 32.62
C LEU A 121 5.20 -4.57 31.28
N LEU A 122 6.17 -5.50 31.32
CA LEU A 122 6.76 -6.10 30.12
C LEU A 122 5.70 -6.78 29.24
N HIS A 123 4.76 -7.52 29.84
CA HIS A 123 3.68 -8.17 29.09
C HIS A 123 2.74 -7.16 28.41
N ARG A 124 2.42 -6.04 29.06
CA ARG A 124 1.61 -4.97 28.45
C ARG A 124 2.34 -4.30 27.29
N ILE A 125 3.66 -4.13 27.40
CA ILE A 125 4.50 -3.58 26.33
C ILE A 125 4.51 -4.52 25.12
N ASP A 126 4.69 -5.83 25.35
CA ASP A 126 4.69 -6.86 24.30
C ASP A 126 3.34 -6.92 23.55
N THR A 127 2.24 -6.78 24.29
CA THR A 127 0.89 -6.69 23.71
C THR A 127 0.71 -5.43 22.86
N ALA A 128 1.19 -4.28 23.34
CA ALA A 128 1.13 -3.02 22.59
C ALA A 128 2.01 -3.06 21.33
N LEU A 129 3.18 -3.69 21.42
CA LEU A 129 4.09 -3.95 20.30
C LEU A 129 3.41 -4.74 19.19
N SER A 130 2.77 -5.85 19.55
CA SER A 130 2.03 -6.69 18.60
C SER A 130 0.91 -5.91 17.90
N GLY A 131 0.21 -5.02 18.63
CA GLY A 131 -0.81 -4.15 18.04
C GLY A 131 -0.25 -3.13 17.04
N VAL A 132 0.97 -2.63 17.25
CA VAL A 132 1.66 -1.76 16.28
C VAL A 132 2.07 -2.54 15.04
N ASP A 133 2.63 -3.75 15.21
CA ASP A 133 3.00 -4.61 14.08
C ASP A 133 1.79 -4.98 13.22
N ASP A 134 0.63 -5.25 13.84
CA ASP A 134 -0.64 -5.47 13.14
C ASP A 134 -1.10 -4.22 12.37
N ALA A 135 -0.96 -3.03 12.95
CA ALA A 135 -1.31 -1.77 12.30
C ALA A 135 -0.39 -1.47 11.11
N VAL A 136 0.92 -1.75 11.23
CA VAL A 136 1.88 -1.69 10.12
C VAL A 136 1.47 -2.68 9.03
N ALA A 137 1.18 -3.93 9.40
CA ALA A 137 0.77 -4.96 8.46
C ALA A 137 -0.57 -4.64 7.77
N TRP A 138 -1.47 -3.92 8.45
CA TRP A 138 -2.70 -3.40 7.84
C TRP A 138 -2.39 -2.28 6.83
N LEU A 139 -1.53 -1.32 7.19
CA LEU A 139 -1.15 -0.22 6.31
C LEU A 139 -0.46 -0.70 5.04
N VAL A 140 0.40 -1.73 5.16
CA VAL A 140 1.12 -2.34 4.03
C VAL A 140 0.20 -3.18 3.13
N ARG A 141 -0.91 -3.72 3.67
CA ARG A 141 -1.85 -4.58 2.92
C ARG A 141 -2.97 -3.82 2.20
N ARG A 142 -3.09 -2.50 2.40
CA ARG A 142 -4.13 -1.68 1.80
C ARG A 142 -3.69 -1.09 0.46
#